data_AF-A0ABC8L226-F1
#
_entry.id   AF-A0ABC8L226-F1
#
_cell.length_a   1.000
_cell.length_b   1.000
_cell.length_c   1.000
_cell.angle_alpha   90.00
_cell.angle_beta   90.00
_cell.angle_gamma   90.00
#
_symmetry.space_group_name_H-M   'P 1'
#
loop_
_entity.id
_entity.type
_entity.pdbx_description
1 polymer ?
#
loop_
_entity_poly.entity_id
_entity_poly.type
_entity_poly.pdbx_seq_one_letter_code
_entity_poly.pdbx_strand_id
1 'polypeptide(L)'
;MQLLDCYDRQFCLYFEAFHLKKTPMYIAFMQFMGDEEEATSFSYTLEINGNGRKMTWQGVPRSIRDSHKTVRDSQDGLIITRKLALFFSSDNTNSKELKLKISGRVWREH
;
A
#
# COMPACT_ATOMS: atom_id res chain seq x y z
N MET A 1 -4.27 -5.46 -7.53
CA MET A 1 -5.20 -5.39 -6.39
C MET A 1 -5.32 -6.79 -5.81
N GLN A 2 -5.31 -6.90 -4.48
CA GLN A 2 -5.57 -8.14 -3.75
C GLN A 2 -6.72 -7.89 -2.77
N LEU A 3 -7.68 -8.83 -2.71
CA LEU A 3 -8.76 -8.81 -1.73
C LEU A 3 -8.29 -9.47 -0.42
N LEU A 4 -8.66 -8.90 0.71
CA LEU A 4 -8.34 -9.37 2.04
C LEU A 4 -9.63 -9.42 2.86
N ASP A 5 -9.91 -10.58 3.44
CA ASP A 5 -11.03 -10.76 4.37
C ASP A 5 -10.51 -10.71 5.81
N CYS A 6 -11.06 -9.80 6.62
CA CYS A 6 -10.70 -9.65 8.02
C CYS A 6 -11.87 -9.06 8.81
N TYR A 7 -12.16 -9.60 10.00
CA TYR A 7 -13.27 -9.17 10.84
C TYR A 7 -14.63 -9.10 10.11
N ASP A 8 -14.99 -10.11 9.31
CA ASP A 8 -16.23 -10.14 8.51
C ASP A 8 -16.42 -8.90 7.63
N ARG A 9 -15.30 -8.34 7.18
CA ARG A 9 -15.21 -7.20 6.26
C ARG A 9 -14.15 -7.47 5.22
N GLN A 10 -14.28 -6.76 4.11
CA GLN A 10 -13.40 -6.89 2.95
C GLN A 10 -12.57 -5.64 2.76
N PHE A 11 -11.30 -5.84 2.39
CA PHE A 11 -10.35 -4.78 2.12
C PHE A 11 -9.63 -5.05 0.80
N CYS A 12 -9.42 -4.00 0.01
CA CYS A 12 -8.65 -4.05 -1.22
C CYS A 12 -7.26 -3.47 -0.98
N LEU A 13 -6.22 -4.29 -1.12
CA LEU A 13 -4.83 -3.85 -1.16
C LEU A 13 -4.46 -3.50 -2.61
N TYR A 14 -4.06 -2.26 -2.82
CA TYR A 14 -3.55 -1.76 -4.10
C TYR A 14 -2.03 -1.67 -4.06
N PHE A 15 -1.42 -1.98 -5.20
CA PHE A 15 -0.02 -1.69 -5.49
C PHE A 15 0.06 -1.24 -6.95
N GLU A 16 0.42 0.01 -7.17
CA GLU A 16 0.34 0.67 -8.48
C GLU A 16 1.65 1.37 -8.83
N ALA A 17 2.05 1.27 -10.10
CA ALA A 17 3.09 2.13 -10.66
C ALA A 17 2.46 3.44 -11.15
N PHE A 18 3.11 4.57 -10.86
CA PHE A 18 2.65 5.88 -11.31
C PHE A 18 3.83 6.83 -11.55
N HIS A 19 3.56 7.98 -12.16
CA HIS A 19 4.56 9.02 -12.34
C HIS A 19 4.19 10.24 -11.50
N LEU A 20 5.10 10.64 -10.62
CA LEU A 20 5.05 11.97 -10.02
C LEU A 20 5.88 12.91 -10.90
N LYS A 21 5.21 13.77 -11.67
CA LYS A 21 5.81 14.53 -12.76
C LYS A 21 6.46 13.58 -13.78
N LYS A 22 7.80 13.53 -13.85
CA LYS A 22 8.58 12.63 -14.72
C LYS A 22 9.29 11.51 -13.94
N THR A 23 9.02 11.38 -12.65
CA THR A 23 9.70 10.41 -11.78
C THR A 23 8.85 9.15 -11.63
N PRO A 24 9.36 7.95 -11.99
CA PRO A 24 8.64 6.70 -11.79
C PRO A 24 8.62 6.31 -10.32
N MET A 25 7.41 6.07 -9.81
CA MET A 25 7.11 5.77 -8.41
C MET A 25 6.20 4.54 -8.33
N TYR A 26 6.15 3.94 -7.15
CA TYR A 26 5.13 2.98 -6.78
C TYR A 26 4.36 3.51 -5.57
N ILE A 27 3.08 3.20 -5.48
CA ILE A 27 2.25 3.43 -4.30
C ILE A 27 1.58 2.13 -3.86
N ALA A 28 1.46 1.93 -2.55
CA ALA A 28 0.63 0.90 -1.96
C ALA A 28 -0.34 1.53 -0.94
N PHE A 29 -1.60 1.12 -0.97
CA PHE A 29 -2.61 1.62 -0.04
C PHE A 29 -3.72 0.57 0.12
N MET A 30 -4.53 0.73 1.17
CA MET A 30 -5.65 -0.14 1.45
C MET A 30 -6.96 0.63 1.39
N GLN A 31 -7.97 0.03 0.75
CA GLN A 31 -9.34 0.52 0.76
C GLN A 31 -10.26 -0.46 1.47
N PHE A 32 -11.22 0.06 2.22
CA PHE A 32 -12.28 -0.69 2.88
C PHE A 32 -13.48 -0.85 1.94
N MET A 33 -14.00 -2.07 1.81
CA MET A 33 -15.21 -2.34 1.01
C MET A 33 -16.48 -2.02 1.80
N GLY A 34 -16.71 -0.73 2.02
CA GLY A 34 -17.88 -0.16 2.68
C GLY A 34 -17.85 1.35 2.57
N ASP A 35 -18.54 2.07 3.46
CA ASP A 35 -18.52 3.53 3.48
C ASP A 35 -17.39 4.13 4.33
N GLU A 36 -17.27 5.46 4.32
CA GLU A 36 -16.21 6.20 5.00
C GLU A 36 -16.37 6.14 6.52
N GLU A 37 -17.61 6.18 7.02
CA GLU A 37 -17.91 6.14 8.46
C GLU A 37 -17.50 4.78 9.05
N GLU A 38 -17.91 3.68 8.41
CA GLU A 38 -17.49 2.33 8.80
C GLU A 38 -15.97 2.15 8.70
N ALA A 39 -15.33 2.75 7.69
CA ALA A 39 -13.88 2.64 7.49
C ALA A 39 -13.08 3.21 8.67
N THR A 40 -13.60 4.25 9.35
CA THR A 40 -12.95 4.84 10.55
C THR A 40 -12.84 3.89 11.73
N SER A 41 -13.61 2.80 11.74
CA SER A 41 -13.51 1.74 12.76
C SER A 41 -12.28 0.85 12.57
N PHE A 42 -11.50 1.06 11.53
CA PHE A 42 -10.34 0.26 11.19
C PHE A 42 -9.09 1.11 11.00
N SER A 43 -7.95 0.52 11.35
CA SER A 43 -6.64 1.02 10.97
C SER A 43 -5.87 -0.08 10.26
N TYR A 44 -4.93 0.34 9.42
CA TYR A 44 -4.01 -0.56 8.74
C TYR A 44 -2.57 -0.05 8.79
N THR A 45 -1.64 -0.98 8.62
CA THR A 45 -0.24 -0.68 8.29
C THR A 45 0.15 -1.38 7.00
N LEU A 46 1.03 -0.74 6.24
CA LEU A 46 1.80 -1.35 5.16
C LEU A 46 3.28 -1.17 5.45
N GLU A 47 4.05 -2.23 5.29
CA GLU A 47 5.48 -2.26 5.56
C GLU A 47 6.27 -2.85 4.40
N ILE A 48 7.40 -2.21 4.10
CA ILE A 48 8.46 -2.74 3.26
C ILE A 48 9.71 -2.89 4.12
N ASN A 49 10.29 -4.09 4.12
CA ASN A 49 11.46 -4.44 4.91
C ASN A 49 12.55 -5.01 3.98
N GLY A 50 13.79 -4.59 4.15
CA GLY A 50 14.91 -5.08 3.33
C GLY A 50 16.20 -4.33 3.58
N ASN A 51 17.34 -5.01 3.43
CA ASN A 51 18.67 -4.41 3.57
C ASN A 51 18.86 -3.56 4.85
N GLY A 52 18.39 -4.07 5.98
CA GLY A 52 18.50 -3.42 7.30
C GLY A 52 17.67 -2.14 7.44
N ARG A 53 16.77 -1.85 6.50
CA ARG A 53 15.87 -0.69 6.53
C ARG A 53 14.41 -1.15 6.53
N LYS A 54 13.54 -0.27 7.01
CA LYS A 54 12.09 -0.43 7.02
C LYS A 54 11.42 0.88 6.61
N MET A 55 10.38 0.78 5.79
CA MET A 55 9.40 1.84 5.56
C MET A 55 8.03 1.35 6.01
N THR A 56 7.35 2.14 6.82
CA THR A 56 6.01 1.84 7.35
C THR A 56 5.07 2.99 7.02
N TRP A 57 3.88 2.68 6.54
CA TRP A 57 2.74 3.59 6.40
C TRP A 57 1.62 3.07 7.28
N GLN A 58 0.94 3.96 8.01
CA GLN A 58 -0.16 3.61 8.89
C GLN A 58 -1.27 4.66 8.76
N GLY A 59 -2.52 4.21 8.76
CA GLY A 59 -3.68 5.09 8.74
C GLY A 59 -5.01 4.35 8.69
N VAL A 60 -6.07 5.10 8.47
CA VAL A 60 -7.43 4.59 8.23
C VAL A 60 -7.57 4.21 6.75
N PRO A 61 -8.14 3.05 6.40
CA PRO A 61 -8.37 2.70 4.99
C PRO A 61 -9.41 3.64 4.38
N ARG A 62 -9.22 4.08 3.14
CA ARG A 62 -10.23 4.85 2.39
C ARG A 62 -11.41 3.95 2.04
N SER A 63 -12.62 4.49 1.97
CA SER A 63 -13.77 3.75 1.41
C SER A 63 -13.52 3.38 -0.07
N ILE A 64 -14.06 2.25 -0.52
CA ILE A 64 -14.09 1.85 -1.94
C ILE A 64 -14.94 2.79 -2.81
N ARG A 65 -15.76 3.66 -2.18
CA ARG A 65 -16.52 4.72 -2.87
C ARG A 65 -15.58 5.77 -3.46
N ASP A 66 -14.40 5.96 -2.87
CA ASP A 66 -13.31 6.72 -3.48
C ASP A 66 -12.64 5.85 -4.55
N SER A 67 -12.48 6.39 -5.77
CA SER A 67 -11.76 5.64 -6.80
C SER A 67 -10.29 5.44 -6.39
N HIS A 68 -9.73 4.26 -6.67
CA HIS A 68 -8.31 3.98 -6.42
C HIS A 68 -7.37 5.02 -7.09
N LYS A 69 -7.79 5.62 -8.21
CA LYS A 69 -7.09 6.73 -8.88
C LYS A 69 -7.07 7.99 -8.02
N THR A 70 -8.19 8.34 -7.38
CA THR A 70 -8.28 9.48 -6.45
C THR A 70 -7.32 9.30 -5.28
N VAL A 71 -7.27 8.10 -4.69
CA VAL A 71 -6.35 7.78 -3.59
C VAL A 71 -4.89 7.89 -4.04
N ARG A 72 -4.55 7.33 -5.20
CA ARG A 72 -3.20 7.45 -5.79
C ARG A 72 -2.81 8.90 -6.09
N ASP A 73 -3.68 9.64 -6.77
CA ASP A 73 -3.37 10.98 -7.27
C ASP A 73 -3.30 12.01 -6.11
N SER A 74 -4.02 11.75 -5.01
CA SER A 74 -3.85 12.48 -3.73
C SER A 74 -2.67 12.02 -2.88
N GLN A 75 -1.94 10.98 -3.34
CA GLN A 75 -0.73 10.47 -2.69
C GLN A 75 -0.97 9.92 -1.27
N ASP A 76 -2.17 9.42 -1.01
CA ASP A 76 -2.61 8.92 0.29
C ASP A 76 -2.28 7.42 0.45
N GLY A 77 -0.99 7.13 0.65
CA GLY A 77 -0.50 5.76 0.76
C GLY A 77 1.01 5.66 0.93
N LEU A 78 1.51 4.43 1.05
CA LEU A 78 2.93 4.13 1.09
C LEU A 78 3.55 4.37 -0.29
N ILE A 79 4.34 5.44 -0.44
CA ILE A 79 5.00 5.81 -1.70
C ILE A 79 6.48 5.46 -1.66
N ILE A 80 6.98 4.87 -2.75
CA ILE A 80 8.38 4.50 -2.88
C ILE A 80 8.89 4.78 -4.30
N THR A 81 10.07 5.38 -4.42
CA THR A 81 10.72 5.58 -5.72
C THR A 81 11.16 4.24 -6.31
N ARG A 82 11.26 4.13 -7.64
CA ARG A 82 11.81 2.92 -8.27
C ARG A 82 13.20 2.53 -7.73
N LYS A 83 14.06 3.52 -7.47
CA LYS A 83 15.41 3.29 -6.93
C LYS A 83 15.35 2.63 -5.54
N LEU A 84 14.48 3.13 -4.66
CA LEU A 84 14.31 2.54 -3.33
C LEU A 84 13.62 1.17 -3.42
N ALA A 85 12.62 1.01 -4.28
CA ALA A 85 11.93 -0.28 -4.45
C ALA A 85 12.91 -1.40 -4.87
N LEU A 86 13.86 -1.09 -5.76
CA LEU A 86 14.95 -2.01 -6.10
C LEU A 86 15.90 -2.25 -4.92
N PHE A 87 16.23 -1.21 -4.16
CA PHE A 87 17.03 -1.37 -2.94
C PHE A 87 16.34 -2.26 -1.90
N PHE A 88 15.01 -2.25 -1.80
CA PHE A 88 14.27 -3.13 -0.89
C PHE A 88 14.00 -4.53 -1.45
N SER A 89 14.20 -4.74 -2.76
CA SER A 89 14.01 -6.05 -3.38
C SER A 89 15.19 -6.96 -3.00
N SER A 90 14.90 -8.13 -2.44
CA SER A 90 15.91 -8.96 -1.76
C SER A 90 16.79 -9.82 -2.69
N ASP A 91 16.98 -9.43 -3.96
CA ASP A 91 17.62 -10.29 -4.96
C ASP A 91 19.03 -9.81 -5.34
N ASN A 92 20.03 -10.64 -5.05
CA ASN A 92 21.44 -10.46 -5.44
C ASN A 92 21.73 -11.04 -6.83
N THR A 93 20.72 -11.54 -7.54
CA THR A 93 20.87 -12.04 -8.90
C THR A 93 20.59 -10.92 -9.90
N ASN A 94 21.32 -10.92 -11.02
CA ASN A 94 21.32 -9.90 -12.09
C ASN A 94 19.96 -9.69 -12.81
N SER A 95 18.86 -10.15 -12.24
CA SER A 95 17.51 -9.98 -12.79
C SER A 95 17.03 -8.54 -12.54
N LYS A 96 16.58 -7.87 -13.61
CA LYS A 96 16.00 -6.52 -13.53
C LYS A 96 14.57 -6.51 -12.97
N GLU A 97 14.12 -7.61 -12.36
CA GLU A 97 12.75 -7.83 -11.92
C GLU A 97 12.53 -7.25 -10.52
N LEU A 98 11.47 -6.47 -10.34
CA LEU A 98 11.13 -5.89 -9.04
C LEU A 98 10.45 -6.94 -8.16
N LYS A 99 11.19 -7.50 -7.20
CA LYS A 99 10.67 -8.44 -6.19
C LYS A 99 10.44 -7.76 -4.84
N LEU A 100 9.62 -6.71 -4.86
CA LEU A 100 9.29 -5.96 -3.67
C LEU A 100 8.23 -6.70 -2.83
N LYS A 101 8.55 -7.04 -1.58
CA LYS A 101 7.58 -7.64 -0.65
C LYS A 101 6.96 -6.54 0.21
N ILE A 102 5.64 -6.39 0.12
CA ILE A 102 4.85 -5.53 1.00
C ILE A 102 4.09 -6.44 1.97
N SER A 103 4.18 -6.13 3.25
CA SER A 103 3.40 -6.78 4.30
C SER A 103 2.36 -5.81 4.84
N GLY A 104 1.19 -6.29 5.22
CA GLY A 104 0.14 -5.44 5.80
C GLY A 104 -0.53 -6.08 7.00
N ARG A 105 -1.07 -5.24 7.88
CA ARG A 105 -1.90 -5.62 9.02
C ARG A 105 -3.10 -4.70 9.09
N VAL A 106 -4.27 -5.25 9.42
CA VAL A 106 -5.50 -4.51 9.71
C VAL A 106 -5.95 -4.81 11.14
N TRP A 107 -6.46 -3.82 11.84
CA TRP A 107 -7.11 -4.00 13.14
C TRP A 107 -8.31 -3.07 13.28
N ARG A 108 -9.22 -3.42 14.20
CA ARG A 108 -10.33 -2.55 14.60
C ARG A 108 -9.86 -1.60 15.70
N GLU A 109 -10.18 -0.32 15.54
CA GLU A 109 -10.09 0.64 16.63
C GLU A 109 -11.21 0.34 17.65
N HIS A 110 -10.91 0.52 18.94
CA HIS A 110 -11.81 0.17 20.04
C HIS A 110 -12.82 1.28 20.34
#